data_AF-A0A7W2AG98-F1
#
_entry.id   AF-A0A7W2AG98-F1
#
_cell.length_a   1.000
_cell.length_b   1.000
_cell.length_c   1.000
_cell.angle_alpha   90.00
_cell.angle_beta   90.00
_cell.angle_gamma   90.00
#
_symmetry.space_group_name_H-M   'P 1'
#
loop_
_entity.id
_entity.type
_entity.pdbx_description
1 polymer ?
#
loop_
_entity_poly.entity_id
_entity_poly.type
_entity_poly.pdbx_seq_one_letter_code
_entity_poly.pdbx_strand_id
1 'polypeptide(L)'
;MDRSERVRRLADIEEHKLRKVIATDPHPVYTDMDDYCDVCCLRLNRIHIRIVEDTQNMDDNGIKACLDCIKKHDLKVLDNKKALEYEAMTEAKLRIKKGTQINF
;
A
#
# COMPACT_ATOMS: atom_id res chain seq x y z
N MET A 1 15.29 -2.37 13.22
CA MET A 1 13.82 -2.32 13.20
C MET A 1 13.38 -3.11 11.99
N ASP A 2 12.54 -4.12 12.19
CA ASP A 2 12.08 -4.99 11.11
C ASP A 2 11.18 -4.21 10.13
N ARG A 3 11.14 -4.62 8.85
CA ARG A 3 10.32 -3.95 7.82
C ARG A 3 8.85 -3.93 8.24
N SER A 4 8.34 -5.04 8.77
CA SER A 4 6.95 -5.13 9.21
C SER A 4 6.65 -4.24 10.41
N GLU A 5 7.63 -3.94 11.25
CA GLU A 5 7.46 -2.97 12.33
C GLU A 5 7.39 -1.53 11.79
N ARG A 6 8.23 -1.18 10.81
CA ARG A 6 8.20 0.14 10.14
C ARG A 6 6.86 0.37 9.45
N VAL A 7 6.37 -0.62 8.69
CA VAL A 7 5.06 -0.55 8.01
C VAL A 7 3.93 -0.39 9.03
N ARG A 8 3.93 -1.15 10.12
CA ARG A 8 2.90 -1.04 11.16
C ARG A 8 2.82 0.35 11.79
N ARG A 9 3.96 0.93 12.18
CA ARG A 9 4.00 2.30 12.75
C ARG A 9 3.49 3.35 11.77
N LEU A 10 3.84 3.21 10.48
CA LEU A 10 3.31 4.09 9.43
C LEU A 10 1.80 3.87 9.23
N ALA A 11 1.33 2.62 9.31
CA ALA A 11 -0.09 2.31 9.18
C ALA A 11 -0.92 2.96 10.28
N ASP A 12 -0.42 3.03 11.51
CA ASP A 12 -1.10 3.72 12.62
C ASP A 12 -1.27 5.22 12.32
N ILE A 13 -0.24 5.85 11.75
CA ILE A 13 -0.26 7.26 11.34
C ILE A 13 -1.26 7.47 10.19
N GLU A 14 -1.20 6.64 9.15
CA GLU A 14 -2.11 6.75 7.99
C GLU A 14 -3.56 6.44 8.35
N GLU A 15 -3.79 5.48 9.25
CA GLU A 15 -5.13 5.17 9.76
C GLU A 15 -5.73 6.36 10.51
N HIS A 16 -4.96 7.01 11.39
CA HIS A 16 -5.41 8.21 12.10
C HIS A 16 -5.80 9.33 11.14
N LYS A 17 -4.97 9.58 10.13
CA LYS A 17 -5.26 10.58 9.08
C LYS A 17 -6.52 10.23 8.32
N LEU A 18 -6.66 8.99 7.85
CA LEU A 18 -7.83 8.52 7.11
C LEU A 18 -9.11 8.64 7.93
N ARG A 19 -9.09 8.23 9.21
CA ARG A 19 -10.26 8.31 10.08
C ARG A 19 -10.73 9.75 10.29
N LYS A 20 -9.80 10.70 10.45
CA LYS A 20 -10.15 12.13 10.54
C LYS A 20 -10.84 12.64 9.27
N VAL A 21 -10.31 12.26 8.11
CA VAL A 21 -10.90 12.63 6.81
C VAL A 21 -12.29 12.01 6.66
N ILE A 22 -12.42 10.70 6.88
CA ILE A 22 -13.70 9.97 6.79
C ILE A 22 -14.75 10.53 7.76
N ALA A 23 -14.35 10.94 8.96
CA ALA A 23 -15.27 11.54 9.94
C ALA A 23 -15.80 12.91 9.48
N THR A 24 -15.04 13.63 8.65
CA THR A 24 -15.42 14.95 8.13
C THR A 24 -16.19 14.83 6.81
N ASP A 25 -15.76 13.91 5.95
CA ASP A 25 -16.32 13.65 4.62
C ASP A 25 -16.31 12.12 4.37
N PRO A 26 -17.39 11.42 4.70
CA PRO A 26 -17.44 9.96 4.55
C PRO A 26 -17.60 9.57 3.08
N HIS A 27 -16.49 9.28 2.41
CA HIS A 27 -16.48 8.81 1.02
C HIS A 27 -15.83 7.41 0.88
N PRO A 28 -16.44 6.45 0.15
CA PRO A 28 -15.91 5.09 -0.01
C PRO A 28 -14.47 5.02 -0.54
N VAL A 29 -14.07 6.01 -1.35
CA VAL A 29 -12.73 6.11 -1.96
C VAL A 29 -11.59 6.05 -0.94
N TYR A 30 -11.79 6.59 0.27
CA TYR A 30 -10.78 6.60 1.32
C TYR A 30 -10.44 5.20 1.83
N THR A 31 -11.33 4.24 1.60
CA THR A 31 -11.12 2.84 1.94
C THR A 31 -11.08 1.92 0.72
N ASP A 32 -10.99 2.48 -0.49
CA ASP A 32 -10.88 1.68 -1.70
C ASP A 32 -9.60 0.85 -1.66
N MET A 33 -9.77 -0.45 -1.88
CA MET A 33 -8.72 -1.45 -1.82
C MET A 33 -8.31 -1.94 -3.21
N ASP A 34 -8.90 -1.41 -4.27
CA ASP A 34 -8.51 -1.76 -5.62
C ASP A 34 -7.36 -0.86 -6.10
N ASP A 35 -6.44 -1.44 -6.86
CA ASP A 35 -5.37 -0.75 -7.56
C ASP A 35 -4.94 -1.58 -8.77
N TYR A 36 -4.04 -1.05 -9.60
CA TYR A 36 -3.59 -1.71 -10.82
C TYR A 36 -2.13 -2.12 -10.73
N CYS A 37 -1.80 -3.23 -11.37
CA CYS A 37 -0.42 -3.60 -11.65
C CYS A 37 0.05 -2.94 -12.96
N ASP A 38 1.16 -2.23 -12.90
CA ASP A 38 1.77 -1.55 -14.05
C ASP A 38 2.44 -2.53 -15.05
N VAL A 39 2.58 -3.82 -14.68
CA VAL A 39 3.20 -4.86 -15.51
C VAL A 39 2.18 -5.65 -16.33
N CYS A 40 1.11 -6.14 -15.69
CA CYS A 40 0.08 -6.95 -16.36
C CYS A 40 -1.24 -6.20 -16.60
N CYS A 41 -1.34 -4.93 -16.18
CA CYS A 41 -2.50 -4.07 -16.33
C CYS A 41 -3.80 -4.59 -15.67
N LEU A 42 -3.70 -5.59 -14.80
CA LEU A 42 -4.86 -6.13 -14.09
C LEU A 42 -5.20 -5.28 -12.86
N ARG A 43 -6.51 -5.08 -12.65
CA ARG A 43 -7.06 -4.51 -11.41
C ARG A 43 -7.08 -5.59 -10.33
N LEU A 44 -6.46 -5.30 -9.19
CA LEU A 44 -6.26 -6.24 -8.11
C LEU A 44 -6.47 -5.55 -6.77
N ASN A 45 -6.67 -6.34 -5.72
CA ASN A 45 -6.66 -5.80 -4.37
C ASN A 45 -5.23 -5.38 -3.99
N ARG A 46 -5.08 -4.19 -3.40
CA ARG A 46 -3.81 -3.59 -2.93
C ARG A 46 -2.97 -4.53 -2.08
N ILE A 47 -3.58 -5.47 -1.33
CA ILE A 47 -2.83 -6.45 -0.53
C ILE A 47 -1.89 -7.32 -1.38
N HIS A 48 -2.21 -7.48 -2.66
CA HIS A 48 -1.43 -8.26 -3.63
C HIS A 48 -0.51 -7.40 -4.50
N ILE A 49 -0.34 -6.11 -4.18
CA ILE A 49 0.51 -5.19 -4.95
C ILE A 49 1.65 -4.70 -4.06
N ARG A 50 2.85 -4.58 -4.63
CA ARG A 50 4.01 -3.93 -4.00
C ARG A 50 4.64 -2.94 -4.96
N ILE A 51 5.33 -1.96 -4.41
CA ILE A 51 6.20 -1.09 -5.20
C ILE A 51 7.55 -1.79 -5.40
N VAL A 52 7.96 -1.91 -6.66
CA VAL A 52 9.19 -2.57 -7.10
C VAL A 52 10.05 -1.61 -7.90
N GLU A 53 11.33 -1.96 -8.05
CA GLU A 53 12.29 -1.21 -8.86
C GLU A 53 11.80 -1.05 -10.30
N ASP A 54 11.83 0.19 -10.81
CA ASP A 54 11.56 0.47 -12.21
C ASP A 54 12.86 0.30 -13.02
N THR A 55 13.03 -0.88 -13.60
CA THR A 55 14.21 -1.18 -14.42
C THR A 55 14.14 -0.58 -15.82
N GLN A 56 13.00 -0.03 -16.24
CA GLN A 56 12.82 0.54 -17.58
C GLN A 56 13.11 2.03 -17.60
N ASN A 57 12.51 2.79 -16.68
CA ASN A 57 12.65 4.26 -16.65
C ASN A 57 13.57 4.76 -15.54
N MET A 58 14.08 3.86 -14.69
CA MET A 58 14.97 4.20 -13.56
C MET A 58 14.36 5.25 -12.60
N ASP A 59 13.04 5.22 -12.40
CA ASP A 59 12.40 6.06 -11.37
C ASP A 59 12.70 5.46 -9.98
N ASP A 60 13.38 6.25 -9.14
CA ASP A 60 13.69 5.92 -7.74
C ASP A 60 12.44 5.57 -6.91
N ASN A 61 11.27 6.00 -7.36
CA ASN A 61 10.00 5.74 -6.71
C ASN A 61 9.39 4.37 -7.06
N GLY A 62 9.88 3.71 -8.10
CA GLY A 62 9.42 2.41 -8.54
C GLY A 62 8.02 2.38 -9.16
N ILE A 63 7.65 1.20 -9.64
CA ILE A 63 6.32 0.90 -10.23
C ILE A 63 5.54 -0.08 -9.35
N LYS A 64 4.22 -0.15 -9.53
CA LYS A 64 3.35 -1.09 -8.83
C LYS A 64 3.33 -2.42 -9.57
N ALA A 65 3.74 -3.50 -8.90
CA ALA A 65 3.66 -4.85 -9.44
C ALA A 65 2.82 -5.76 -8.53
N CYS A 66 2.01 -6.63 -9.14
CA CYS A 66 1.31 -7.67 -8.40
C CYS A 66 2.27 -8.79 -8.00
N LEU A 67 1.96 -9.53 -6.93
CA LEU A 67 2.80 -10.63 -6.44
C LEU A 67 3.12 -11.67 -7.52
N ASP A 68 2.21 -11.92 -8.46
CA ASP A 68 2.43 -12.85 -9.57
C ASP A 68 3.47 -12.31 -10.56
N CYS A 69 3.39 -11.04 -10.95
CA CYS A 69 4.39 -10.40 -11.82
C CYS A 69 5.75 -10.30 -11.13
N ILE A 70 5.77 -10.01 -9.82
CA ILE A 70 6.98 -9.98 -9.02
C ILE A 70 7.70 -11.33 -9.09
N LYS A 71 6.97 -12.41 -8.83
CA LYS A 71 7.53 -13.76 -8.88
C LYS A 71 7.93 -14.18 -10.31
N LYS A 72 7.11 -13.86 -11.30
CA LYS A 72 7.32 -14.26 -12.71
C LYS A 72 8.53 -13.57 -13.34
N HIS A 73 8.78 -12.32 -12.98
CA HIS A 73 9.83 -11.48 -13.59
C HIS A 73 10.98 -11.17 -12.62
N ASP A 74 11.00 -11.82 -11.45
CA ASP A 74 12.01 -11.61 -10.40
C ASP A 74 12.21 -10.14 -10.02
N LEU A 75 11.09 -9.41 -9.86
CA LEU A 75 11.12 -7.98 -9.60
C LEU A 75 11.50 -7.69 -8.14
N LYS A 76 12.42 -6.75 -7.94
CA LYS A 76 12.88 -6.38 -6.59
C LYS A 76 11.92 -5.41 -5.91
N VAL A 77 11.35 -5.83 -4.78
CA VAL A 77 10.53 -4.96 -3.92
C VAL A 77 11.38 -3.88 -3.27
N LEU A 78 10.93 -2.62 -3.36
CA LEU A 78 11.66 -1.48 -2.79
C LEU A 78 11.44 -1.36 -1.28
N ASP A 79 12.44 -0.82 -0.58
CA ASP A 79 12.37 -0.46 0.86
C ASP A 79 12.49 1.05 1.10
N ASN A 80 12.28 1.83 0.05
CA ASN A 80 12.22 3.28 0.15
C ASN A 80 10.94 3.74 0.86
N LYS A 81 10.88 5.03 1.19
CA LYS A 81 9.76 5.65 1.90
C LYS A 81 8.41 5.40 1.19
N LYS A 82 8.35 5.57 -0.13
CA LYS A 82 7.12 5.44 -0.91
C LYS A 82 6.56 4.01 -0.88
N ALA A 83 7.42 3.00 -1.00
CA ALA A 83 7.03 1.59 -0.91
C ALA A 83 6.43 1.26 0.46
N LEU A 84 7.06 1.76 1.53
CA LEU A 84 6.58 1.55 2.89
C LEU A 84 5.27 2.27 3.17
N GLU A 85 5.13 3.52 2.70
CA GLU A 85 3.88 4.29 2.81
C GLU A 85 2.73 3.63 2.04
N TYR A 86 3.01 3.04 0.86
CA TYR A 86 2.01 2.31 0.08
C TYR A 86 1.47 1.09 0.83
N GLU A 87 2.36 0.30 1.43
CA GLU A 87 1.98 -0.87 2.24
C GLU A 87 1.25 -0.45 3.53
N ALA A 88 1.74 0.59 4.20
CA ALA A 88 1.13 1.13 5.41
C ALA A 88 -0.30 1.65 5.17
N MET A 89 -0.49 2.41 4.08
CA MET A 89 -1.81 2.87 3.64
C MET A 89 -2.75 1.70 3.34
N THR A 90 -2.22 0.64 2.72
CA THR A 90 -2.99 -0.58 2.43
C THR A 90 -3.44 -1.27 3.72
N GLU A 91 -2.56 -1.37 4.71
CA GLU A 91 -2.88 -1.92 6.02
C GLU A 91 -3.91 -1.06 6.76
N ALA A 92 -3.74 0.26 6.80
CA ALA A 92 -4.67 1.21 7.40
C ALA A 92 -6.09 1.08 6.81
N LYS A 93 -6.21 1.09 5.48
CA LYS A 93 -7.48 0.91 4.78
C LYS A 93 -8.14 -0.43 5.11
N LEU A 94 -7.35 -1.50 5.20
CA LEU A 94 -7.85 -2.83 5.54
C LEU A 94 -8.38 -2.88 6.98
N ARG A 95 -7.68 -2.26 7.94
CA ARG A 95 -8.12 -2.17 9.34
C ARG A 95 -9.42 -1.40 9.47
N ILE A 96 -9.54 -0.26 8.78
CA ILE A 96 -10.78 0.53 8.74
C ILE A 96 -11.93 -0.30 8.15
N LYS A 97 -11.73 -0.98 7.00
CA LYS A 97 -12.75 -1.85 6.38
C LYS A 97 -13.21 -3.00 7.27
N LYS A 98 -12.31 -3.56 8.07
CA LYS A 98 -12.63 -4.63 9.03
C LYS A 98 -13.29 -4.13 10.32
N GLY A 99 -13.37 -2.82 10.53
CA GLY A 99 -13.87 -2.24 11.78
C GLY A 99 -12.92 -2.39 12.97
N THR A 100 -11.63 -2.71 12.74
CA THR A 100 -10.64 -2.76 13.82
C THR A 100 -10.50 -1.36 14.43
N GLN A 101 -10.65 -1.21 15.75
CA GLN A 101 -10.36 0.05 16.45
C GLN A 101 -8.92 0.01 16.97
N ILE A 102 -8.13 1.06 16.71
CA ILE A 102 -6.86 1.28 17.41
C ILE A 102 -7.17 2.08 18.67
N ASN A 103 -6.77 1.54 19.82
CA ASN A 103 -6.71 2.30 21.06
C ASN A 103 -5.37 3.06 21.07
N PHE A 104 -5.44 4.39 20.99
CA PHE A 104 -4.29 5.28 21.16
C PHE A 104 -4.03 5.56 22.64
#